data_AF-A0AAW8AS21-F1
#
_entry.id   AF-A0AAW8AS21-F1
#
_cell.length_a   1.000
_cell.length_b   1.000
_cell.length_c   1.000
_cell.angle_alpha   90.00
_cell.angle_beta   90.00
_cell.angle_gamma   90.00
#
_symmetry.space_group_name_H-M   'P 1'
#
loop_
_entity.id
_entity.type
_entity.pdbx_description
1 polymer ?
#
loop_
_entity_poly.entity_id
_entity_poly.type
_entity_poly.pdbx_seq_one_letter_code
_entity_poly.pdbx_strand_id
1 'polypeptide(L)'
;QAAKAFFDALPSLLLVIIVMGGILGGIFTATEDSAIAVVYTFILSVLIYREVKWRDLPKLILESVVMTSIVLLLIGFSVGMSWA
;
A
#
# COMPACT_ATOMS: atom_id res chain seq x y z
N GLN A 1 -8.17 22.51 -16.23
CA GLN A 1 -7.03 21.61 -15.93
C GLN A 1 -6.96 21.31 -14.44
N ALA A 2 -7.01 22.33 -13.56
CA ALA A 2 -7.05 22.16 -12.10
C ALA A 2 -8.20 21.27 -11.59
N ALA A 3 -9.43 21.46 -12.09
CA ALA A 3 -10.59 20.65 -11.66
C ALA A 3 -10.44 19.16 -12.01
N LYS A 4 -9.87 18.82 -13.17
CA LYS A 4 -9.69 17.43 -13.61
C LYS A 4 -8.66 16.70 -12.75
N ALA A 5 -7.53 17.37 -12.45
CA ALA A 5 -6.52 16.86 -11.52
C ALA A 5 -7.06 16.68 -10.09
N PHE A 6 -7.98 17.55 -9.65
CA PHE A 6 -8.65 17.42 -8.35
C PHE A 6 -9.54 16.17 -8.28
N PHE A 7 -10.27 15.89 -9.36
CA PHE A 7 -11.06 14.67 -9.49
C PHE A 7 -10.19 13.41 -9.67
N ASP A 8 -9.03 13.51 -10.33
CA ASP A 8 -8.09 12.40 -10.46
C ASP A 8 -7.35 12.09 -9.15
N ALA A 9 -7.16 13.06 -8.25
CA ALA A 9 -6.55 12.87 -6.93
C ALA A 9 -7.55 12.47 -5.83
N LEU A 10 -8.86 12.64 -6.07
CA LEU A 10 -9.90 12.27 -5.11
C LEU A 10 -9.85 10.79 -4.69
N PRO A 11 -9.66 9.82 -5.60
CA PRO A 11 -9.63 8.40 -5.26
C PRO A 11 -8.40 8.02 -4.42
N SER A 12 -7.23 8.62 -4.68
CA SER A 12 -6.05 8.36 -3.85
C SER A 12 -6.20 8.96 -2.44
N LEU A 13 -6.90 10.09 -2.32
CA LEU A 13 -7.22 10.69 -1.01
C LEU A 13 -8.27 9.88 -0.24
N LEU A 14 -9.22 9.25 -0.95
CA LEU A 14 -10.23 8.38 -0.35
C LEU A 14 -9.60 7.16 0.35
N LEU A 15 -8.49 6.62 -0.15
CA LEU A 15 -7.79 5.53 0.54
C LEU A 15 -7.37 5.94 1.96
N VAL A 16 -6.81 7.14 2.13
CA VAL A 16 -6.39 7.64 3.44
C VAL A 16 -7.59 7.80 4.38
N ILE A 17 -8.72 8.27 3.86
CA ILE A 17 -9.96 8.44 4.63
C ILE A 17 -10.56 7.09 5.02
N ILE A 18 -10.55 6.10 4.11
CA ILE A 18 -11.02 4.74 4.39
C ILE A 18 -10.15 4.11 5.49
N VAL A 19 -8.83 4.29 5.40
CA VAL A 19 -7.87 3.72 6.35
C VAL A 19 -7.95 4.37 7.73
N MET A 20 -7.77 5.70 7.79
CA MET A 20 -7.85 6.42 9.06
C MET A 20 -9.26 6.36 9.65
N GLY A 21 -10.30 6.44 8.82
CA GLY A 21 -11.69 6.36 9.25
C GLY A 21 -12.07 4.97 9.77
N GLY A 22 -11.58 3.89 9.14
CA GLY A 22 -11.81 2.51 9.56
C GLY A 22 -11.17 2.20 10.91
N ILE A 23 -9.93 2.65 11.11
CA ILE A 23 -9.19 2.46 12.37
C ILE A 23 -9.76 3.33 13.49
N LEU A 24 -9.91 4.64 13.27
CA LEU A 24 -10.37 5.58 14.32
C LEU A 24 -11.84 5.38 14.67
N GLY A 25 -12.67 4.93 13.71
CA GLY A 25 -14.07 4.61 13.92
C GLY A 25 -14.30 3.29 14.66
N GLY A 26 -13.24 2.50 14.93
CA GLY A 26 -13.35 1.21 15.59
C GLY A 26 -14.11 0.16 14.77
N ILE A 27 -14.28 0.40 13.46
CA ILE A 27 -15.01 -0.50 12.55
C ILE A 27 -14.13 -1.68 12.16
N PHE A 28 -12.83 -1.43 11.97
CA PHE A 28 -11.85 -2.44 11.56
C PHE A 28 -10.57 -2.37 12.40
N THR A 29 -9.95 -3.52 12.62
CA THR A 29 -8.61 -3.60 13.21
C THR A 29 -7.52 -3.29 12.16
N ALA A 30 -6.33 -2.90 12.61
CA ALA A 30 -5.22 -2.51 11.73
C ALA A 30 -4.86 -3.59 10.68
N THR A 31 -5.05 -4.86 11.01
CA THR A 31 -4.83 -5.99 10.11
C THR A 31 -5.89 -6.11 9.02
N GLU A 32 -7.16 -5.86 9.34
CA GLU A 32 -8.26 -5.89 8.37
C GLU A 32 -8.21 -4.67 7.45
N ASP A 33 -7.88 -3.52 8.02
CA ASP A 33 -7.70 -2.27 7.30
C ASP A 33 -6.61 -2.36 6.22
N SER A 34 -5.46 -2.94 6.57
CA SER A 34 -4.35 -3.13 5.62
C SER A 34 -4.79 -3.98 4.42
N ALA A 35 -5.62 -5.00 4.63
CA ALA A 35 -6.15 -5.82 3.54
C ALA A 35 -7.10 -5.02 2.63
N ILE A 36 -7.99 -4.20 3.23
CA ILE A 36 -8.90 -3.33 2.48
C ILE A 36 -8.12 -2.28 1.67
N ALA A 37 -7.10 -1.67 2.25
CA ALA A 37 -6.25 -0.70 1.59
C ALA A 37 -5.58 -1.28 0.34
N VAL A 38 -5.00 -2.49 0.45
CA VAL A 38 -4.36 -3.20 -0.67
C VAL A 38 -5.36 -3.53 -1.76
N VAL A 39 -6.55 -4.04 -1.42
CA VAL A 39 -7.59 -4.34 -2.40
C VAL A 39 -8.05 -3.07 -3.12
N TYR A 40 -8.27 -1.97 -2.38
CA TYR A 40 -8.67 -0.69 -2.95
C TYR A 40 -7.61 -0.13 -3.91
N THR A 41 -6.34 -0.10 -3.48
CA THR A 41 -5.23 0.36 -4.35
C THR A 41 -5.05 -0.53 -5.56
N PHE A 42 -5.19 -1.85 -5.39
CA PHE A 42 -5.12 -2.79 -6.51
C PHE A 42 -6.20 -2.50 -7.56
N ILE A 43 -7.46 -2.35 -7.14
CA ILE A 43 -8.56 -2.02 -8.05
C ILE A 43 -8.32 -0.65 -8.70
N LEU A 44 -7.89 0.34 -7.93
CA LEU A 44 -7.66 1.68 -8.43
C LEU A 44 -6.53 1.73 -9.48
N SER A 45 -5.37 1.13 -9.19
CA SER A 45 -4.22 1.13 -10.09
C SER A 45 -4.38 0.23 -11.31
N VAL A 46 -5.04 -0.92 -11.18
CA VAL A 46 -5.18 -1.92 -12.26
C VAL A 46 -6.44 -1.69 -13.12
N LEU A 47 -7.59 -1.39 -12.51
CA LEU A 47 -8.86 -1.24 -13.24
C LEU A 47 -9.19 0.20 -13.63
N ILE A 48 -8.99 1.16 -12.73
CA ILE A 48 -9.42 2.56 -12.95
C ILE A 48 -8.36 3.33 -13.72
N TYR A 49 -7.15 3.48 -13.16
CA TYR A 49 -6.07 4.21 -13.83
C TYR A 49 -5.37 3.38 -14.90
N ARG A 50 -5.46 2.04 -14.83
CA ARG A 50 -4.81 1.09 -15.76
C ARG A 50 -3.31 1.36 -15.93
N GLU A 51 -2.68 1.88 -14.89
CA GLU A 51 -1.24 2.17 -14.86
C GLU A 51 -0.43 0.88 -14.78
N VAL A 52 -1.00 -0.15 -14.15
CA VAL A 52 -0.37 -1.47 -13.97
C VAL A 52 -1.09 -2.51 -14.82
N LYS A 53 -0.37 -3.20 -15.71
CA LYS A 53 -0.94 -4.32 -16.47
C LYS A 53 -0.87 -5.59 -15.63
N TRP A 54 -1.85 -6.49 -15.82
CA TRP A 54 -1.89 -7.80 -15.14
C TRP A 54 -0.61 -8.63 -15.29
N ARG A 55 0.12 -8.44 -16.40
CA ARG A 55 1.39 -9.14 -16.67
C ARG A 55 2.56 -8.62 -15.83
N ASP A 56 2.45 -7.40 -15.31
CA ASP A 56 3.48 -6.75 -14.50
C ASP A 56 3.34 -7.12 -13.02
N LEU A 57 2.19 -7.64 -12.59
CA LEU A 57 1.92 -8.03 -11.20
C LEU A 57 2.95 -8.99 -10.61
N PRO A 58 3.37 -10.09 -11.28
CA PRO A 58 4.36 -11.01 -10.70
C PRO A 58 5.70 -10.32 -10.46
N LYS A 59 6.11 -9.43 -11.36
CA LYS A 59 7.35 -8.66 -11.22
C LYS A 59 7.25 -7.66 -10.07
N LEU A 60 6.12 -6.98 -9.94
CA LEU A 60 5.87 -5.98 -8.92
C LEU A 60 5.84 -6.60 -7.50
N ILE A 61 5.24 -7.78 -7.38
CA ILE A 61 5.26 -8.57 -6.14
C ILE A 61 6.69 -9.01 -5.82
N LEU A 62 7.45 -9.52 -6.79
CA LEU A 62 8.83 -9.94 -6.57
C LEU A 62 9.71 -8.78 -6.10
N GLU A 63 9.63 -7.62 -6.75
CA GLU A 63 10.37 -6.41 -6.35
C GLU A 63 10.00 -5.96 -4.93
N SER A 64 8.71 -6.00 -4.59
CA SER A 64 8.22 -5.65 -3.25
C SER A 64 8.76 -6.60 -2.16
N VAL A 65 8.78 -7.90 -2.44
CA VAL A 65 9.33 -8.92 -1.53
C VAL A 65 10.84 -8.74 -1.36
N VAL A 66 11.57 -8.47 -2.44
CA VAL A 66 13.03 -8.25 -2.40
C VAL A 66 13.35 -7.03 -1.52
N MET A 67 12.66 -5.90 -1.74
CA MET A 67 12.79 -4.71 -0.90
C MET A 67 12.54 -5.00 0.58
N THR A 68 11.43 -5.68 0.88
CA THR A 68 11.06 -6.03 2.27
C THR A 68 12.10 -6.95 2.91
N SER A 69 12.63 -7.92 2.15
CA SER A 69 13.64 -8.86 2.63
C SER A 69 14.96 -8.16 2.96
N ILE A 70 15.38 -7.20 2.14
CA ILE A 70 16.57 -6.38 2.42
C ILE A 70 16.39 -5.61 3.72
N VAL A 71 15.24 -4.95 3.91
CA VAL A 71 14.93 -4.21 5.13
C VAL A 71 14.94 -5.12 6.36
N LEU A 72 14.29 -6.29 6.28
CA LEU A 72 14.26 -7.25 7.39
C LEU A 72 15.65 -7.81 7.74
N LEU A 73 16.49 -8.07 6.73
CA LEU A 73 17.89 -8.49 6.97
C LEU A 73 18.69 -7.41 7.69
N LEU A 74 18.58 -6.15 7.25
CA LEU A 74 19.26 -5.02 7.90
C LEU A 74 18.82 -4.84 9.35
N ILE A 75 17.52 -4.97 9.62
CA ILE A 75 16.98 -4.95 10.99
C ILE A 75 17.56 -6.11 11.80
N GLY A 76 17.62 -7.33 11.23
CA GLY A 76 18.18 -8.49 11.90
C GLY A 76 19.64 -8.31 12.33
N PHE A 77 20.50 -7.79 11.43
CA PHE A 77 21.89 -7.46 11.78
C PHE A 77 21.99 -6.33 12.80
N SER A 78 21.16 -5.29 12.65
CA SER A 78 21.15 -4.16 13.59
C SER A 78 20.73 -4.59 14.99
N VAL A 79 19.75 -5.48 15.11
CA VAL A 79 19.36 -6.08 16.39
C VAL A 79 20.51 -6.94 16.91
N GLY A 80 21.14 -7.79 16.08
CA GLY A 80 22.29 -8.60 16.52
C GLY A 80 23.45 -7.78 17.10
N MET A 81 23.76 -6.61 16.53
CA MET A 81 24.79 -5.71 17.06
C MET A 81 24.32 -4.86 18.25
N SER A 82 23.02 -4.61 18.41
CA SER A 82 22.50 -3.81 19.52
C SER A 82 22.65 -4.49 20.90
N TRP A 83 22.90 -5.80 20.93
CA TRP A 83 23.05 -6.59 22.16
C TRP A 83 24.53 -6.93 22.45
N ALA A 84 25.47 -6.43 21.65
CA ALA A 84 26.93 -6.54 21.83
C ALA A 84 27.50 -5.19 22.29
#